data_AF-A0AAV4ES09-F1
#
_entry.id   AF-A0AAV4ES09-F1
#
_cell.length_a   1.000
_cell.length_b   1.000
_cell.length_c   1.000
_cell.angle_alpha   90.00
_cell.angle_beta   90.00
_cell.angle_gamma   90.00
#
_symmetry.space_group_name_H-M   'P 1'
#
loop_
_entity.id
_entity.type
_entity.pdbx_description
1 polymer ?
#
loop_
_entity_poly.entity_id
_entity_poly.type
_entity_poly.pdbx_seq_one_letter_code
_entity_poly.pdbx_strand_id
1 'polypeptide(L)'
;MKVPRNWKLFMSSDENKKALTSFLLNEFQKDSFAPRLFKRELYFVCEDRCELLTSDDGVSVTSKPIQDLFSLQEEADTRIILHCFYVSKQPFTSRIIIKSPDSDVFLLLMSFAEAIGKSIIFDTGTGNNRRLLDMSQLSSSIPEHL
;
A
#
# COMPACT_ATOMS: atom_id res chain seq x y z
N MET A 1 7.59 23.26 0.88
CA MET A 1 8.74 22.54 0.26
C MET A 1 8.97 23.12 -1.14
N LYS A 2 10.21 23.46 -1.53
CA LYS A 2 10.49 23.85 -2.93
C LYS A 2 10.50 22.57 -3.78
N VAL A 3 9.83 22.60 -4.93
CA VAL A 3 9.75 21.44 -5.84
C VAL A 3 11.17 21.08 -6.32
N PRO A 4 11.63 19.83 -6.14
CA PRO A 4 12.94 19.40 -6.62
C PRO A 4 13.06 19.56 -8.15
N ARG A 5 14.17 20.13 -8.62
CA ARG A 5 14.46 20.24 -10.06
C ARG A 5 14.96 18.92 -10.64
N ASN A 6 15.61 18.09 -9.82
CA ASN A 6 16.10 16.77 -10.20
C ASN A 6 15.56 15.73 -9.22
N TRP A 7 14.44 15.10 -9.59
CA TRP A 7 13.79 14.10 -8.76
C TRP A 7 14.63 12.85 -8.55
N LYS A 8 15.44 12.44 -9.53
CA LYS A 8 16.29 11.24 -9.40
C LYS A 8 17.31 11.40 -8.28
N LEU A 9 17.99 12.55 -8.23
CA LEU A 9 18.93 12.86 -7.16
C LEU A 9 18.22 13.11 -5.82
N PHE A 10 17.05 13.75 -5.85
CA PHE A 10 16.27 13.97 -4.65
C PHE A 10 15.88 12.63 -4.00
N MET A 11 15.38 11.70 -4.80
CA MET A 11 14.93 10.37 -4.35
C MET A 11 16.08 9.40 -4.01
N SER A 12 17.34 9.77 -4.20
CA SER A 12 18.48 8.94 -3.79
C SER A 12 18.94 9.21 -2.34
N SER A 13 18.39 10.22 -1.66
CA SER A 13 18.64 10.47 -0.23
C SER A 13 17.46 9.99 0.60
N ASP A 14 17.75 9.24 1.66
CA ASP A 14 16.71 8.72 2.54
C ASP A 14 16.06 9.81 3.38
N GLU A 15 16.81 10.83 3.79
CA GLU A 15 16.27 12.01 4.46
C GLU A 15 15.25 12.73 3.56
N ASN A 16 15.52 12.83 2.27
CA ASN A 16 14.59 13.42 1.30
C ASN A 16 13.34 12.56 1.09
N LYS A 17 13.48 11.24 1.03
CA LYS A 17 12.33 10.32 0.97
C LYS A 17 11.45 10.47 2.20
N LYS A 18 12.04 10.47 3.40
CA LYS A 18 11.34 10.68 4.68
C LYS A 18 10.65 12.04 4.73
N ALA A 19 11.35 13.10 4.34
CA ALA A 19 10.77 14.44 4.27
C ALA A 19 9.58 14.50 3.31
N LEU A 20 9.66 13.80 2.17
CA LEU A 20 8.56 13.72 1.22
C LEU A 20 7.36 12.95 1.77
N THR A 21 7.56 11.78 2.40
CA THR A 21 6.46 11.02 3.00
C THR A 21 5.78 11.78 4.12
N SER A 22 6.55 12.43 5.00
CA SER A 22 6.01 13.26 6.08
C SER A 22 5.27 14.48 5.54
N PHE A 23 5.79 15.12 4.47
CA PHE A 23 5.09 16.20 3.80
C PHE A 23 3.74 15.74 3.22
N LEU A 24 3.70 14.60 2.53
CA LEU A 24 2.47 14.06 1.95
C LEU A 24 1.43 13.73 3.02
N LEU A 25 1.84 13.07 4.10
CA LEU A 25 0.96 12.79 5.23
C LEU A 25 0.34 14.07 5.79
N ASN A 26 1.15 15.11 6.04
CA ASN A 26 0.68 16.40 6.53
C ASN A 26 -0.31 17.07 5.57
N GLU A 27 -0.11 16.95 4.24
CA GLU A 27 -1.07 17.47 3.26
C GLU A 27 -2.38 16.67 3.24
N PHE A 28 -2.32 15.34 3.39
CA PHE A 28 -3.50 14.48 3.41
C PHE A 28 -4.33 14.61 4.69
N GLN A 29 -3.71 15.06 5.79
CA GLN A 29 -4.39 15.34 7.06
C GLN A 29 -5.16 16.67 7.08
N LYS A 30 -5.07 17.50 6.05
CA LYS A 30 -5.82 18.76 5.98
C LYS A 30 -7.26 18.52 5.54
N ASP A 31 -8.19 19.29 6.09
CA ASP A 31 -9.61 19.29 5.72
C ASP A 31 -9.86 19.51 4.22
N SER A 32 -8.97 20.23 3.53
CA SER A 32 -9.02 20.35 2.06
C SER A 32 -8.94 19.01 1.31
N PHE A 33 -8.46 17.95 1.96
CA PHE A 33 -8.37 16.60 1.42
C PHE A 33 -9.60 15.74 1.75
N ALA A 34 -10.44 16.15 2.72
CA ALA A 34 -11.61 15.41 3.17
C ALA A 34 -12.57 14.96 2.06
N PRO A 35 -12.86 15.78 1.01
CA PRO A 35 -13.72 15.33 -0.09
C PRO A 35 -13.18 14.11 -0.85
N ARG A 36 -11.86 13.89 -0.86
CA ARG A 36 -11.22 12.73 -1.49
C ARG A 36 -11.29 11.47 -0.62
N LEU A 37 -11.44 11.65 0.69
CA LEU A 37 -11.58 10.59 1.69
C LEU A 37 -13.03 10.24 2.01
N PHE A 38 -14.02 10.97 1.49
CA PHE A 38 -15.42 10.69 1.79
C PHE A 38 -15.78 9.24 1.43
N LYS A 39 -16.17 8.47 2.45
CA LYS A 39 -16.47 7.02 2.37
C LYS A 39 -15.27 6.16 1.91
N ARG A 40 -14.06 6.60 2.19
CA ARG A 40 -12.81 5.89 1.88
C ARG A 40 -11.88 5.94 3.07
N GLU A 41 -11.16 4.85 3.26
CA GLU A 41 -10.07 4.75 4.22
C GLU A 41 -8.75 4.82 3.46
N LEU A 42 -7.86 5.72 3.89
CA LEU A 42 -6.50 5.81 3.36
C LEU A 42 -5.53 5.37 4.44
N TYR A 43 -4.86 4.25 4.19
CA TYR A 43 -3.74 3.78 5.00
C TYR A 43 -2.45 4.31 4.38
N PHE A 44 -1.73 5.16 5.11
CA PHE A 44 -0.51 5.80 4.63
C PHE A 44 0.68 5.43 5.52
N VAL A 45 1.69 4.80 4.92
CA VAL A 45 2.92 4.42 5.61
C VAL A 45 3.89 5.60 5.63
N CYS A 46 4.37 5.95 6.82
CA CYS A 46 5.41 6.95 7.02
C CYS A 46 6.43 6.39 8.02
N GLU A 47 7.66 6.17 7.53
CA GLU A 47 8.73 5.53 8.30
C GLU A 47 8.31 4.18 8.89
N ASP A 48 8.19 4.06 10.21
CA ASP A 48 7.89 2.83 10.93
C ASP A 48 6.38 2.63 11.22
N ARG A 49 5.57 3.62 10.85
CA ARG A 49 4.14 3.70 11.20
C ARG A 49 3.25 3.71 9.99
N CYS A 50 2.00 3.31 10.22
CA CYS A 50 0.90 3.51 9.28
C CYS A 50 -0.18 4.38 9.94
N GLU A 51 -0.56 5.46 9.29
CA GLU A 51 -1.69 6.31 9.66
C GLU A 51 -2.93 5.91 8.85
N LEU A 52 -4.07 5.73 9.52
CA LEU A 52 -5.37 5.67 8.88
C LEU A 52 -5.97 7.07 8.84
N LEU A 53 -6.24 7.57 7.64
CA LEU A 53 -6.97 8.79 7.37
C LEU A 53 -8.38 8.47 6.88
N THR A 54 -9.38 9.11 7.48
CA THR A 54 -10.80 8.97 7.10
C THR A 54 -11.50 10.32 7.04
N SER A 55 -12.63 10.36 6.35
CA SER A 55 -13.58 11.47 6.43
C SER A 55 -15.00 10.93 6.29
N ASP A 56 -15.79 11.09 7.36
CA ASP A 56 -17.17 10.62 7.42
C ASP A 56 -18.15 11.64 6.84
N ASP A 57 -17.79 12.92 6.88
CA ASP A 57 -18.60 14.06 6.44
C ASP A 57 -18.14 14.67 5.10
N GLY A 58 -16.94 14.32 4.63
CA GLY A 58 -16.32 14.93 3.46
C GLY A 58 -15.81 16.35 3.69
N VAL A 59 -15.78 16.82 4.94
CA VAL A 59 -15.38 18.17 5.36
C VAL A 59 -14.15 18.14 6.26
N SER A 60 -14.11 17.21 7.23
CA SER A 60 -13.00 17.08 8.17
C SER A 60 -12.22 15.79 7.95
N VAL A 61 -10.90 15.84 8.14
CA VAL A 61 -10.04 14.64 8.13
C VAL A 61 -9.75 14.20 9.55
N THR A 62 -9.93 12.91 9.83
CA THR A 62 -9.45 12.27 11.06
C THR A 62 -8.24 11.40 10.72
N SER A 63 -7.21 11.42 11.58
CA SER A 63 -6.01 10.56 11.48
C SER A 63 -5.84 9.75 12.75
N LYS A 64 -5.50 8.47 12.62
CA LYS A 64 -5.09 7.63 13.75
C LYS A 64 -4.00 6.63 13.35
N PRO A 65 -3.01 6.35 14.21
CA PRO A 65 -2.03 5.31 13.95
C PRO A 65 -2.68 3.93 14.02
N ILE A 66 -2.23 3.01 13.18
CA ILE A 66 -2.64 1.60 13.17
C ILE A 66 -1.49 0.75 13.68
N GLN A 67 -1.56 0.38 14.97
CA GLN A 67 -0.48 -0.33 15.65
C GLN A 67 -0.14 -1.68 15.01
N ASP A 68 -1.14 -2.40 14.49
CA ASP A 68 -0.96 -3.70 13.82
C ASP A 68 -0.14 -3.59 12.52
N LEU A 69 0.00 -2.38 11.98
CA LEU A 69 0.76 -2.07 10.77
C LEU A 69 2.10 -1.39 11.06
N PHE A 70 2.50 -1.28 12.33
CA PHE A 70 3.85 -0.87 12.69
C PHE A 70 4.87 -1.87 12.15
N SER A 71 5.95 -1.38 11.52
CA SER A 71 7.01 -2.24 10.99
C SER A 71 8.33 -1.51 10.86
N LEU A 72 9.41 -2.18 11.25
CA LEU A 72 10.79 -1.73 11.04
C LEU A 72 11.37 -2.18 9.70
N GLN A 73 10.65 -3.01 8.94
CA GLN A 73 11.07 -3.41 7.58
C GLN A 73 11.18 -2.18 6.70
N GLU A 74 12.28 -2.01 5.97
CA GLU A 74 12.50 -0.80 5.17
C GLU A 74 11.75 -0.84 3.84
N GLU A 75 11.69 -2.00 3.19
CA GLU A 75 11.21 -2.15 1.81
C GLU A 75 9.68 -2.11 1.73
N ALA A 76 9.15 -1.59 0.61
CA ALA A 76 7.71 -1.39 0.44
C ALA A 76 6.98 -2.71 0.12
N ASP A 77 7.64 -3.63 -0.57
CA ASP A 77 7.12 -4.91 -1.01
C ASP A 77 6.75 -5.85 0.16
N THR A 78 7.64 -5.99 1.15
CA THR A 78 7.38 -6.75 2.38
C THR A 78 6.26 -6.11 3.20
N ARG A 79 6.21 -4.77 3.26
CA ARG A 79 5.12 -4.04 3.93
C ARG A 79 3.79 -4.21 3.21
N ILE A 80 3.75 -4.31 1.88
CA ILE A 80 2.52 -4.62 1.14
C ILE A 80 1.95 -5.96 1.62
N ILE A 81 2.80 -6.97 1.87
CA ILE A 81 2.35 -8.27 2.42
C ILE A 81 1.76 -8.11 3.82
N LEU A 82 2.40 -7.33 4.72
CA LEU A 82 1.85 -7.01 6.04
C LEU A 82 0.45 -6.38 5.94
N HIS A 83 0.29 -5.40 5.04
CA HIS A 83 -1.01 -4.79 4.78
C HIS A 83 -2.02 -5.81 4.28
N CYS A 84 -1.65 -6.74 3.40
CA CYS A 84 -2.53 -7.81 2.91
C CYS A 84 -3.06 -8.68 4.06
N PHE A 85 -2.19 -9.09 4.99
CA PHE A 85 -2.61 -9.85 6.18
C PHE A 85 -3.52 -9.04 7.11
N TYR A 86 -3.27 -7.74 7.25
CA TYR A 86 -4.12 -6.87 8.06
C TYR A 86 -5.52 -6.73 7.43
N VAL A 87 -5.59 -6.44 6.13
CA VAL A 87 -6.87 -6.25 5.44
C VAL A 87 -7.63 -7.57 5.27
N SER A 88 -6.95 -8.71 5.15
CA SER A 88 -7.61 -10.02 5.03
C SER A 88 -8.40 -10.42 6.28
N LYS A 89 -8.00 -9.93 7.45
CA LYS A 89 -8.70 -10.14 8.73
C LYS A 89 -9.91 -9.22 8.91
N GLN A 90 -10.09 -8.20 8.07
CA GLN A 90 -11.22 -7.30 8.17
C GLN A 90 -12.51 -7.98 7.64
N PRO A 91 -13.64 -7.83 8.34
CA PRO A 91 -14.87 -8.59 8.06
C PRO A 91 -15.45 -8.31 6.67
N PHE A 92 -15.26 -7.10 6.15
CA PHE A 92 -15.82 -6.68 4.86
C PHE A 92 -14.88 -6.91 3.67
N THR A 93 -13.67 -7.43 3.90
CA THR A 93 -12.72 -7.70 2.83
C THR A 93 -13.06 -9.00 2.10
N SER A 94 -13.57 -8.86 0.88
CA SER A 94 -13.80 -9.97 -0.05
C SER A 94 -12.64 -10.20 -1.02
N ARG A 95 -11.95 -9.13 -1.42
CA ARG A 95 -10.87 -9.15 -2.41
C ARG A 95 -9.84 -8.08 -2.09
N ILE A 96 -8.57 -8.40 -2.35
CA ILE A 96 -7.43 -7.50 -2.23
C ILE A 96 -6.88 -7.26 -3.64
N ILE A 97 -6.70 -5.99 -4.02
CA ILE A 97 -6.09 -5.62 -5.30
C ILE A 97 -4.78 -4.91 -5.01
N ILE A 98 -3.70 -5.42 -5.58
CA ILE A 98 -2.36 -4.92 -5.37
C ILE A 98 -1.84 -4.40 -6.69
N LYS A 99 -1.64 -3.09 -6.77
CA LYS A 99 -1.15 -2.45 -7.96
C LYS A 99 0.34 -2.19 -7.84
N SER A 100 1.15 -2.93 -8.59
CA SER A 100 2.59 -2.75 -8.61
C SER A 100 3.21 -3.22 -9.94
N PRO A 101 4.19 -2.50 -10.50
CA PRO A 101 5.02 -3.01 -11.59
C PRO A 101 6.16 -3.93 -11.09
N ASP A 102 6.35 -4.03 -9.78
CA ASP A 102 7.50 -4.67 -9.14
C ASP A 102 7.40 -6.20 -9.12
N SER A 103 8.46 -6.88 -9.57
CA SER A 103 8.56 -8.34 -9.56
C SER A 103 8.70 -8.91 -8.16
N ASP A 104 9.31 -8.16 -7.23
CA ASP A 104 9.56 -8.66 -5.87
C ASP A 104 8.22 -8.75 -5.11
N VAL A 105 7.33 -7.78 -5.33
CA VAL A 105 5.93 -7.86 -4.87
C VAL A 105 5.22 -9.08 -5.46
N PHE A 106 5.41 -9.37 -6.76
CA PHE A 106 4.80 -10.53 -7.41
C PHE A 106 5.27 -11.85 -6.77
N LEU A 107 6.58 -12.00 -6.56
CA LEU A 107 7.18 -13.20 -5.96
C LEU A 107 6.76 -13.37 -4.50
N LEU A 108 6.69 -12.27 -3.73
CA LEU A 108 6.19 -12.32 -2.36
C LEU A 108 4.71 -12.74 -2.35
N LEU A 109 3.88 -12.22 -3.26
CA LEU A 109 2.48 -12.63 -3.33
C LEU A 109 2.31 -14.09 -3.74
N MET A 110 3.11 -14.60 -4.66
CA MET A 110 3.16 -16.01 -4.99
C MET A 110 3.37 -16.87 -3.74
N SER A 111 4.30 -16.48 -2.87
CA SER A 111 4.65 -17.21 -1.65
C SER A 111 3.62 -17.09 -0.52
N PHE A 112 2.92 -15.95 -0.41
CA PHE A 112 2.03 -15.66 0.72
C PHE A 112 0.53 -15.72 0.38
N ALA A 113 0.14 -15.89 -0.88
CA ALA A 113 -1.26 -15.82 -1.31
C ALA A 113 -2.17 -16.79 -0.55
N GLU A 114 -1.72 -18.03 -0.33
CA GLU A 114 -2.47 -19.02 0.44
C GLU A 114 -2.60 -18.61 1.90
N ALA A 115 -1.51 -18.19 2.54
CA ALA A 115 -1.51 -17.75 3.93
C ALA A 115 -2.38 -16.52 4.17
N ILE A 116 -2.49 -15.60 3.19
CA ILE A 116 -3.37 -14.43 3.27
C ILE A 116 -4.85 -14.85 3.25
N GLY A 117 -5.19 -15.97 2.60
CA GLY A 117 -6.51 -16.59 2.66
C GLY A 117 -7.65 -15.79 2.01
N LYS A 118 -7.33 -14.91 1.04
CA LYS A 118 -8.30 -14.09 0.30
C LYS A 118 -8.00 -14.09 -1.20
N SER A 119 -9.00 -13.73 -2.01
CA SER A 119 -8.81 -13.46 -3.44
C SER A 119 -7.88 -12.26 -3.61
N ILE A 120 -6.72 -12.49 -4.23
CA ILE A 120 -5.70 -11.48 -4.50
C ILE A 120 -5.57 -11.27 -6.00
N ILE A 121 -5.77 -10.03 -6.44
CA ILE A 121 -5.52 -9.61 -7.82
C ILE A 121 -4.26 -8.74 -7.87
N PHE A 122 -3.25 -9.19 -8.61
CA PHE A 122 -2.07 -8.40 -8.93
C PHE A 122 -2.29 -7.62 -10.22
N ASP A 123 -2.37 -6.30 -10.11
CA ASP A 123 -2.57 -5.35 -11.20
C ASP A 123 -1.23 -4.72 -11.62
N THR A 124 -0.70 -5.15 -12.76
CA THR A 124 0.64 -4.78 -13.24
C THR A 124 0.62 -4.32 -14.70
N GLY A 125 1.69 -3.66 -15.13
CA GLY A 125 1.79 -3.06 -16.47
C GLY A 125 0.97 -1.77 -16.63
N THR A 126 1.02 -1.19 -17.83
CA THR A 126 0.32 0.06 -18.16
C THR A 126 -0.25 0.03 -19.58
N GLY A 127 -1.30 0.82 -19.83
CA GLY A 127 -1.96 0.91 -21.14
C GLY A 127 -2.42 -0.45 -21.66
N ASN A 128 -2.09 -0.74 -22.92
CA ASN A 128 -2.42 -2.02 -23.57
C ASN A 128 -1.68 -3.22 -22.98
N ASN A 129 -0.63 -2.99 -22.19
CA ASN A 129 0.14 -4.05 -21.53
C ASN A 129 -0.28 -4.28 -20.07
N ARG A 130 -1.38 -3.65 -19.62
CA ARG A 130 -1.92 -3.88 -18.28
C ARG A 130 -2.46 -5.30 -18.16
N ARG A 131 -2.13 -5.97 -17.06
CA ARG A 131 -2.53 -7.35 -16.74
C ARG A 131 -3.11 -7.40 -15.34
N LEU A 132 -4.17 -8.19 -15.18
CA LEU A 132 -4.75 -8.54 -13.88
C LEU A 132 -4.53 -10.03 -13.68
N LEU A 133 -3.69 -10.39 -12.71
CA LEU A 133 -3.34 -11.77 -12.42
C LEU A 133 -4.02 -12.19 -11.11
N ASP A 134 -4.75 -13.30 -11.13
CA ASP A 134 -5.30 -13.89 -9.91
C ASP A 134 -4.23 -14.73 -9.22
N MET A 135 -3.65 -14.17 -8.14
CA MET A 135 -2.54 -14.80 -7.44
C MET A 135 -2.98 -16.04 -6.66
N SER A 136 -4.24 -16.10 -6.23
CA SER A 136 -4.79 -17.26 -5.51
C SER A 136 -4.87 -18.50 -6.42
N GLN A 137 -5.12 -18.29 -7.72
CA GLN A 137 -5.10 -19.36 -8.71
C GLN A 137 -3.68 -19.73 -9.15
N LEU A 138 -2.80 -18.73 -9.29
CA LEU A 138 -1.42 -18.98 -9.71
C LEU A 138 -0.62 -19.72 -8.64
N SER A 139 -0.76 -19.35 -7.37
CA SER A 139 -0.02 -20.02 -6.28
C SER A 139 -0.39 -21.50 -6.16
N SER A 140 -1.66 -21.86 -6.32
CA SER A 140 -2.11 -23.27 -6.29
C SER A 140 -1.66 -24.11 -7.49
N SER A 141 -1.16 -23.48 -8.55
CA SER A 141 -0.69 -24.17 -9.76
C SER A 141 0.79 -24.54 -9.75
N ILE A 142 1.57 -24.02 -8.78
CA ILE A 142 3.00 -24.33 -8.62
C ILE A 142 3.16 -25.35 -7.48
N PRO A 143 3.79 -26.52 -7.70
CA PRO A 143 4.03 -27.50 -6.65
C PRO A 143 4.91 -26.91 -5.52
N GLU A 144 4.59 -27.19 -4.25
CA GLU A 144 5.30 -26.71 -3.05
C GLU A 144 6.78 -27.19 -2.91
N HIS A 145 7.36 -27.81 -3.94
CA HIS A 145 8.66 -28.49 -3.88
C HIS A 145 9.59 -28.14 -5.05
N LEU A 146 9.81 -26.85 -5.28
CA LEU A 146 10.99 -26.37 -6.02
C LEU A 146 12.06 -25.88 -5.05
#